data_AF-A0A183D690-F1
#
_entry.id   AF-A0A183D690-F1
#
_cell.length_a   1.000
_cell.length_b   1.000
_cell.length_c   1.000
_cell.angle_alpha   90.00
_cell.angle_beta   90.00
_cell.angle_gamma   90.00
#
_symmetry.space_group_name_H-M   'P 1'
#
loop_
_entity.id
_entity.type
_entity.pdbx_description
1 polymer ?
#
loop_
_entity_poly.entity_id
_entity_poly.type
_entity_poly.pdbx_seq_one_letter_code
_entity_poly.pdbx_strand_id
1 'polypeptide(L)'
;LSFGRAAVAGKGAVAAQLAAVIATRYSAVRKQFRTAAGEELPVIEYAMQQHRVFPLIATAVAHHIFYRKFVTICYKHFKNCFENEDDSEQRKQLCATSRELHVLGCSAKVILTETGVNALDEARLACGGHGFVY
;
A
#
# COMPACT_ATOMS: atom_id res chain seq x y z
N LEU A 1 -11.84 -18.47 -2.40
CA LEU A 1 -11.98 -17.21 -1.64
C LEU A 1 -10.65 -16.47 -1.41
N SER A 2 -9.52 -17.17 -1.21
CA SER A 2 -8.20 -16.55 -0.91
C SER A 2 -7.66 -15.62 -2.02
N PHE A 3 -7.87 -15.95 -3.30
CA PHE A 3 -7.37 -15.15 -4.43
C PHE A 3 -8.04 -13.77 -4.53
N GLY A 4 -9.37 -13.70 -4.32
CA GLY A 4 -10.08 -12.42 -4.30
C GLY A 4 -9.56 -11.49 -3.21
N ARG A 5 -9.17 -12.03 -2.04
CA ARG A 5 -8.55 -11.25 -0.96
C ARG A 5 -7.17 -10.74 -1.33
N ALA A 6 -6.35 -11.54 -2.02
CA ALA A 6 -5.08 -11.08 -2.56
C ALA A 6 -5.28 -9.90 -3.53
N ALA A 7 -6.23 -10.01 -4.46
CA ALA A 7 -6.54 -8.92 -5.40
C ALA A 7 -6.97 -7.63 -4.68
N VAL A 8 -7.83 -7.74 -3.65
CA VAL A 8 -8.27 -6.58 -2.85
C VAL A 8 -7.11 -5.97 -2.04
N ALA A 9 -6.23 -6.80 -1.46
CA ALA A 9 -5.02 -6.33 -0.79
C ALA A 9 -4.14 -5.51 -1.76
N GLY A 10 -4.03 -5.98 -3.02
CA GLY A 10 -3.35 -5.25 -4.08
C GLY A 10 -3.93 -3.86 -4.36
N LYS A 11 -5.26 -3.72 -4.34
CA LYS A 11 -5.92 -2.40 -4.47
C LYS A 11 -5.56 -1.47 -3.30
N GLY A 12 -5.48 -1.98 -2.08
CA GLY A 12 -5.01 -1.22 -0.91
C GLY A 12 -3.56 -0.75 -1.05
N ALA A 13 -2.66 -1.60 -1.57
CA ALA A 13 -1.28 -1.20 -1.86
C ALA A 13 -1.21 -0.09 -2.93
N VAL A 14 -1.99 -0.20 -4.00
CA VAL A 14 -2.05 0.84 -5.05
C VAL A 14 -2.64 2.15 -4.51
N ALA A 15 -3.65 2.10 -3.64
CA ALA A 15 -4.20 3.29 -2.99
C ALA A 15 -3.14 4.06 -2.19
N ALA A 16 -2.32 3.36 -1.39
CA ALA A 16 -1.21 3.96 -0.66
C ALA A 16 -0.16 4.60 -1.59
N GLN A 17 0.13 3.97 -2.74
CA GLN A 17 1.04 4.53 -3.75
C GLN A 17 0.51 5.81 -4.38
N LEU A 18 -0.77 5.84 -4.76
CA LEU A 18 -1.41 7.02 -5.33
C LEU A 18 -1.41 8.18 -4.31
N ALA A 19 -1.79 7.88 -3.06
CA ALA A 19 -1.74 8.84 -1.95
C ALA A 19 -0.35 9.46 -1.79
N ALA A 20 0.70 8.62 -1.72
CA ALA A 20 2.07 9.08 -1.59
C ALA A 20 2.51 9.97 -2.75
N VAL A 21 2.19 9.59 -4.00
CA VAL A 21 2.55 10.38 -5.19
C VAL A 21 1.85 11.73 -5.22
N ILE A 22 0.54 11.76 -4.96
CA ILE A 22 -0.26 12.99 -4.97
C ILE A 22 0.26 13.95 -3.90
N ALA A 23 0.35 13.49 -2.64
CA ALA A 23 0.79 14.31 -1.53
C ALA A 23 2.20 14.85 -1.73
N THR A 24 3.12 14.02 -2.22
CA THR A 24 4.53 14.42 -2.46
C THR A 24 4.63 15.48 -3.55
N ARG A 25 4.01 15.24 -4.71
CA ARG A 25 4.09 16.17 -5.84
C ARG A 25 3.44 17.50 -5.52
N TYR A 26 2.26 17.47 -4.89
CA TYR A 26 1.60 18.68 -4.46
C TYR A 26 2.45 19.45 -3.43
N SER A 27 2.99 18.76 -2.44
CA SER A 27 3.79 19.39 -1.38
C SER A 27 5.10 19.99 -1.89
N ALA A 28 5.70 19.42 -2.93
CA ALA A 28 6.92 19.91 -3.54
C ALA A 28 6.72 21.20 -4.37
N VAL A 29 5.51 21.43 -4.89
CA VAL A 29 5.21 22.60 -5.74
C VAL A 29 4.47 23.68 -4.97
N ARG A 30 3.59 23.30 -4.04
CA ARG A 30 2.80 24.24 -3.24
C ARG A 30 3.75 25.04 -2.35
N LYS A 31 3.79 26.35 -2.57
CA LYS A 31 4.47 27.31 -1.70
C LYS A 31 3.44 28.00 -0.83
N GLN A 32 3.75 28.11 0.46
CA GLN A 32 2.91 28.82 1.43
C GLN A 32 3.74 29.19 2.64
N PHE A 33 3.43 30.34 3.21
CA PHE A 33 4.13 30.98 4.33
C PHE A 33 5.48 31.59 3.91
N ARG A 34 5.71 32.82 4.37
CA ARG A 34 6.88 33.63 4.03
C ARG A 34 7.99 33.38 5.04
N THR A 35 9.21 33.17 4.55
CA THR A 35 10.41 33.13 5.39
C THR A 35 10.91 34.54 5.73
N ALA A 36 11.85 34.68 6.67
CA ALA A 36 12.48 35.97 6.99
C ALA A 36 13.11 36.66 5.76
N ALA A 37 13.46 35.89 4.72
CA ALA A 37 14.02 36.37 3.46
C ALA A 37 12.97 36.83 2.43
N GLY A 38 11.67 36.69 2.72
CA GLY A 38 10.59 37.17 1.84
C GLY A 38 10.11 36.16 0.78
N GLU A 39 10.87 35.11 0.50
CA GLU A 39 10.48 34.03 -0.41
C GLU A 39 9.64 32.96 0.32
N GLU A 40 8.64 32.43 -0.39
CA GLU A 40 7.84 31.29 0.07
C GLU A 40 8.56 29.97 -0.25
N LEU A 41 8.65 29.10 0.76
CA LEU A 41 9.20 27.76 0.60
C LEU A 41 8.12 26.76 0.17
N PRO A 42 8.48 25.73 -0.60
CA PRO A 42 7.62 24.57 -0.80
C PRO A 42 7.20 23.98 0.54
N VAL A 43 5.92 23.58 0.66
CA VAL A 43 5.40 23.09 1.95
C VAL A 43 6.08 21.80 2.41
N ILE A 44 6.67 21.03 1.49
CA ILE A 44 7.46 19.83 1.82
C ILE A 44 8.73 20.14 2.64
N GLU A 45 9.20 21.39 2.67
CA GLU A 45 10.36 21.79 3.47
C GLU A 45 10.03 21.89 4.97
N TYR A 46 8.76 21.98 5.33
CA TYR A 46 8.36 22.06 6.73
C TYR A 46 8.32 20.67 7.38
N ALA A 47 8.97 20.54 8.54
CA ALA A 47 9.06 19.29 9.29
C ALA A 47 7.70 18.64 9.59
N MET A 48 6.66 19.45 9.85
CA MET A 48 5.31 18.93 10.05
C MET A 48 4.76 18.26 8.79
N GLN A 49 4.95 18.86 7.61
CA GLN A 49 4.51 18.26 6.34
C GLN A 49 5.34 17.00 6.02
N GLN A 50 6.64 17.01 6.30
CA GLN A 50 7.51 15.84 6.14
C GLN A 50 7.06 14.67 7.01
N HIS A 51 6.72 14.94 8.28
CA HIS A 51 6.21 13.92 9.20
C HIS A 51 4.88 13.31 8.73
N ARG A 52 4.12 14.01 7.90
CA ARG A 52 2.89 13.49 7.28
C ARG A 52 3.16 12.72 6.00
N VAL A 53 3.97 13.29 5.09
CA VAL A 53 4.18 12.76 3.73
C VAL A 53 5.19 11.61 3.69
N PHE A 54 6.31 11.69 4.42
CA PHE A 54 7.37 10.68 4.32
C PHE A 54 6.94 9.30 4.83
N PRO A 55 6.17 9.17 5.93
CA PRO A 55 5.61 7.87 6.32
C PRO A 55 4.66 7.27 5.27
N LEU A 56 3.92 8.09 4.51
CA LEU A 56 3.08 7.60 3.41
C LEU A 56 3.94 6.98 2.30
N ILE A 57 5.05 7.62 1.94
CA ILE A 57 6.01 7.08 0.95
C ILE A 57 6.59 5.75 1.44
N ALA A 58 7.06 5.70 2.69
CA ALA A 58 7.62 4.49 3.28
C ALA A 58 6.60 3.34 3.29
N THR A 59 5.37 3.65 3.69
CA THR A 59 4.24 2.70 3.72
C THR A 59 3.93 2.17 2.32
N ALA A 60 3.86 3.05 1.31
CA ALA A 60 3.62 2.67 -0.07
C ALA A 60 4.70 1.72 -0.62
N VAL A 61 5.97 1.97 -0.29
CA VAL A 61 7.09 1.10 -0.67
C VAL A 61 6.99 -0.25 0.04
N ALA A 62 6.75 -0.27 1.35
CA ALA A 62 6.62 -1.49 2.14
C ALA A 62 5.47 -2.38 1.62
N HIS A 63 4.30 -1.78 1.39
CA HIS A 63 3.14 -2.46 0.81
C HIS A 63 3.42 -3.04 -0.56
N HIS A 64 4.12 -2.28 -1.42
CA HIS A 64 4.49 -2.74 -2.75
C HIS A 64 5.37 -3.99 -2.71
N ILE A 65 6.42 -3.95 -1.88
CA ILE A 65 7.36 -5.07 -1.72
C ILE A 65 6.63 -6.29 -1.17
N PHE A 66 5.84 -6.10 -0.12
CA PHE A 66 5.04 -7.17 0.48
C PHE A 66 4.09 -7.80 -0.54
N TYR A 67 3.27 -6.99 -1.22
CA TYR A 67 2.27 -7.48 -2.16
C TYR A 67 2.90 -8.25 -3.32
N ARG A 68 4.00 -7.74 -3.89
CA ARG A 68 4.73 -8.45 -4.95
C ARG A 68 5.23 -9.82 -4.51
N LYS A 69 5.82 -9.92 -3.32
CA LYS A 69 6.27 -11.21 -2.76
C LYS A 69 5.09 -12.12 -2.50
N PHE A 70 4.04 -11.62 -1.86
CA PHE A 70 2.85 -12.39 -1.51
C PHE A 70 2.16 -12.99 -2.74
N VAL A 71 1.93 -12.20 -3.80
CA VAL A 71 1.33 -12.69 -5.05
C VAL A 71 2.22 -13.72 -5.74
N THR A 72 3.54 -13.52 -5.72
CA THR A 72 4.49 -14.49 -6.30
C THR A 72 4.41 -15.83 -5.58
N ILE A 73 4.36 -15.82 -4.24
CA ILE A 73 4.22 -17.04 -3.43
C ILE A 73 2.87 -17.70 -3.71
N CYS A 74 1.78 -16.93 -3.72
CA CYS A 74 0.45 -17.45 -4.03
C CYS A 74 0.43 -18.12 -5.42
N TYR A 75 0.97 -17.46 -6.44
CA TYR A 75 1.02 -17.98 -7.81
C TYR A 75 1.80 -19.30 -7.89
N LYS A 76 3.00 -19.35 -7.29
CA LYS A 76 3.82 -20.58 -7.24
C LYS A 76 3.07 -21.71 -6.53
N HIS A 77 2.44 -21.41 -5.40
CA HIS A 77 1.67 -22.39 -4.63
C HIS A 77 0.49 -22.94 -5.44
N PHE A 78 -0.29 -22.07 -6.08
CA PHE A 78 -1.40 -22.49 -6.94
C PHE A 78 -0.91 -23.36 -8.10
N LYS A 79 0.19 -22.98 -8.76
CA LYS A 79 0.79 -23.78 -9.83
C LYS A 79 1.16 -25.18 -9.33
N ASN A 80 1.82 -25.28 -8.18
CA ASN A 80 2.20 -26.57 -7.59
C ASN A 80 0.97 -27.43 -7.21
N CYS A 81 -0.13 -26.81 -6.78
CA CYS A 81 -1.38 -27.54 -6.51
C CYS A 81 -1.98 -28.17 -7.77
N PHE A 82 -1.86 -27.53 -8.93
CA PHE A 82 -2.35 -28.08 -10.20
C PHE A 82 -1.44 -29.18 -10.76
N GLU A 83 -0.13 -29.08 -10.56
CA GLU A 83 0.84 -30.04 -11.12
C GLU A 83 0.93 -31.36 -10.32
N ASN A 84 0.53 -31.38 -9.04
CA ASN A 84 0.73 -32.52 -8.13
C ASN A 84 -0.60 -33.08 -7.58
N GLU A 85 -1.63 -33.19 -8.42
CA GLU A 85 -2.97 -33.61 -7.99
C GLU A 85 -3.03 -35.09 -7.53
N ASP A 86 -2.13 -35.94 -8.05
CA ASP A 86 -2.15 -37.39 -7.84
C ASP A 86 -1.31 -37.89 -6.64
N ASP A 87 -0.42 -37.07 -6.07
CA ASP A 87 0.45 -37.46 -4.94
C ASP A 87 -0.20 -37.15 -3.58
N SER A 88 -0.58 -38.19 -2.83
CA SER A 88 -1.31 -38.06 -1.57
C SER A 88 -0.51 -37.40 -0.43
N GLU A 89 0.82 -37.57 -0.39
CA GLU A 89 1.67 -37.00 0.66
C GLU A 89 1.99 -35.53 0.37
N GLN A 90 2.32 -35.19 -0.89
CA GLN A 90 2.48 -33.80 -1.29
C GLN A 90 1.19 -32.99 -1.11
N ARG A 91 0.03 -33.60 -1.36
CA ARG A 91 -1.27 -32.94 -1.15
C ARG A 91 -1.51 -32.51 0.30
N LYS A 92 -1.06 -33.30 1.29
CA LYS A 92 -1.17 -32.91 2.72
C LYS A 92 -0.36 -31.64 3.01
N GLN A 93 0.87 -31.57 2.50
CA GLN A 93 1.74 -30.40 2.64
C GLN A 93 1.14 -29.18 1.95
N LEU A 94 0.66 -29.32 0.72
CA LEU A 94 -0.01 -28.24 -0.03
C LEU A 94 -1.27 -27.73 0.66
N CYS A 95 -2.04 -28.62 1.31
CA CYS A 95 -3.19 -28.24 2.14
C CYS A 95 -2.80 -27.45 3.39
N ALA A 96 -1.66 -27.76 4.04
CA ALA A 96 -1.15 -26.97 5.16
C ALA A 96 -0.76 -25.56 4.70
N THR A 97 0.05 -25.46 3.64
CA THR A 97 0.46 -24.16 3.07
C THR A 97 -0.74 -23.34 2.56
N SER A 98 -1.76 -23.99 1.99
CA SER A 98 -3.00 -23.31 1.56
C SER A 98 -3.72 -22.63 2.73
N ARG A 99 -3.73 -23.25 3.92
CA ARG A 99 -4.33 -22.68 5.14
C ARG A 99 -3.53 -21.48 5.63
N GLU A 100 -2.20 -21.56 5.63
CA GLU A 100 -1.34 -20.43 5.98
C GLU A 100 -1.54 -19.24 5.02
N LEU A 101 -1.53 -19.49 3.71
CA LEU A 101 -1.78 -18.45 2.71
C LEU A 101 -3.19 -17.85 2.83
N HIS A 102 -4.17 -18.64 3.24
CA HIS A 102 -5.51 -18.12 3.53
C HIS A 102 -5.50 -17.13 4.70
N VAL A 103 -4.87 -17.51 5.83
CA VAL A 103 -4.76 -16.65 7.01
C VAL A 103 -3.98 -15.38 6.69
N LEU A 104 -2.83 -15.51 6.02
CA LEU A 104 -2.04 -14.36 5.56
C LEU A 104 -2.83 -13.47 4.61
N GLY A 105 -3.59 -14.03 3.67
CA GLY A 105 -4.44 -13.27 2.76
C GLY A 105 -5.57 -12.51 3.47
N CYS A 106 -6.15 -13.08 4.53
CA CYS A 106 -7.14 -12.40 5.37
C CYS A 106 -6.53 -11.19 6.08
N SER A 107 -5.41 -11.37 6.76
CA SER A 107 -4.73 -10.30 7.50
C SER A 107 -4.20 -9.21 6.56
N ALA A 108 -3.55 -9.62 5.46
CA ALA A 108 -3.02 -8.71 4.44
C ALA A 108 -4.11 -7.84 3.84
N LYS A 109 -5.28 -8.43 3.50
CA LYS A 109 -6.40 -7.66 2.98
C LYS A 109 -6.79 -6.54 3.94
N VAL A 110 -6.98 -6.86 5.22
CA VAL A 110 -7.43 -5.88 6.22
C VAL A 110 -6.42 -4.76 6.33
N ILE A 111 -5.16 -5.09 6.64
CA ILE A 111 -4.08 -4.12 6.89
C ILE A 111 -3.85 -3.22 5.67
N LEU A 112 -3.72 -3.80 4.47
CA LEU A 112 -3.43 -3.01 3.27
C LEU A 112 -4.60 -2.13 2.86
N THR A 113 -5.84 -2.57 3.04
CA THR A 113 -7.02 -1.75 2.69
C THR A 113 -7.23 -0.61 3.66
N GLU A 114 -7.15 -0.86 4.96
CA GLU A 114 -7.32 0.17 6.00
C GLU A 114 -6.24 1.24 5.87
N THR A 115 -4.99 0.81 5.80
CA THR A 115 -3.86 1.73 5.61
C THR A 115 -3.95 2.48 4.28
N GLY A 116 -4.44 1.84 3.22
CA GLY A 116 -4.65 2.49 1.91
C GLY A 116 -5.70 3.60 1.96
N VAL A 117 -6.81 3.38 2.66
CA VAL A 117 -7.85 4.41 2.89
C VAL A 117 -7.31 5.55 3.73
N ASN A 118 -6.64 5.23 4.84
CA ASN A 118 -6.03 6.23 5.73
C ASN A 118 -4.97 7.06 4.99
N ALA A 119 -4.18 6.43 4.12
CA ALA A 119 -3.19 7.13 3.29
C ALA A 119 -3.85 8.13 2.34
N LEU A 120 -4.97 7.76 1.71
CA LEU A 120 -5.71 8.67 0.81
C LEU A 120 -6.28 9.86 1.56
N ASP A 121 -6.85 9.66 2.75
CA ASP A 121 -7.36 10.77 3.56
C ASP A 121 -6.22 11.68 4.04
N GLU A 122 -5.10 11.10 4.45
CA GLU A 122 -3.94 11.88 4.84
C GLU A 122 -3.35 12.69 3.67
N ALA A 123 -3.29 12.09 2.47
CA ALA A 123 -2.89 12.78 1.26
C ALA A 123 -3.84 13.94 0.91
N ARG A 124 -5.15 13.73 1.08
CA ARG A 124 -6.18 14.77 0.91
C ARG A 124 -5.94 15.94 1.85
N LEU A 125 -5.73 15.65 3.14
CA LEU A 125 -5.44 16.66 4.15
C LEU A 125 -4.09 17.36 3.92
N ALA A 126 -3.08 16.65 3.42
CA ALA A 126 -1.78 17.21 3.05
C ALA A 126 -1.89 18.19 1.85
N CYS A 127 -2.92 18.04 1.01
CA CYS A 127 -3.21 18.95 -0.10
C CYS A 127 -4.01 20.21 0.31
N GLY A 128 -4.44 20.32 1.56
CA GLY A 128 -5.25 21.43 2.06
C GLY A 128 -6.59 21.54 1.33
N GLY A 129 -7.06 22.77 1.09
CA GLY A 129 -8.36 23.01 0.43
C GLY A 129 -8.47 22.42 -0.98
N HIS A 130 -7.35 22.34 -1.73
CA HIS A 130 -7.34 21.72 -3.05
C HIS A 130 -7.59 20.21 -3.01
N GLY A 131 -7.42 19.56 -1.86
CA GLY A 131 -7.79 18.16 -1.68
C GLY A 131 -9.31 17.92 -1.66
N PHE A 132 -10.14 18.97 -1.58
CA PHE A 132 -11.60 18.85 -1.49
C PHE A 132 -12.33 19.26 -2.78
N VAL A 133 -11.60 19.51 -3.86
CA VAL A 133 -12.21 19.91 -5.13
C VAL A 133 -12.94 18.70 -5.74
N TYR A 134 -14.24 18.89 -6.02
CA TYR A 134 -15.15 17.91 -6.64
C TYR A 134 -14.83 17.68 -8.12
#